data_AF-A0A0F9NRD4-F1
#
_entry.id   AF-A0A0F9NRD4-F1
#
_cell.length_a   1.000
_cell.length_b   1.000
_cell.length_c   1.000
_cell.angle_alpha   90.00
_cell.angle_beta   90.00
_cell.angle_gamma   90.00
#
_symmetry.space_group_name_H-M   'P 1'
#
loop_
_entity.id
_entity.type
_entity.pdbx_description
1 polymer ?
#
loop_
_entity_poly.entity_id
_entity_poly.type
_entity_poly.pdbx_seq_one_letter_code
_entity_poly.pdbx_strand_id
1 'polypeptide(L)'
;MDNKEFLNQLNNIRELIAQEKYTDAIVLINNLKEIEKTNDFDYNLTHQLYQLDSNSRSLYNQKIILKYVQKITIDQKSITFHELNQIIKENKALNLSDDILRREIEILVLRDRLFCKLDGERIILKTT
;
A
#
# COMPACT_ATOMS: atom_id res chain seq x y z
N MET A 1 -18.96 -0.59 -21.34
CA MET A 1 -18.26 -1.71 -20.70
C MET A 1 -19.30 -2.58 -20.05
N ASP A 2 -19.28 -3.90 -20.28
CA ASP A 2 -20.22 -4.83 -19.63
C ASP A 2 -19.60 -5.51 -18.38
N ASN A 3 -20.38 -6.31 -17.65
CA ASN A 3 -19.93 -7.04 -16.45
C ASN A 3 -18.73 -7.97 -16.73
N LYS A 4 -18.65 -8.57 -17.92
CA LYS A 4 -17.58 -9.51 -18.29
C LYS A 4 -16.29 -8.77 -18.57
N GLU A 5 -16.37 -7.66 -19.30
CA GLU A 5 -15.24 -6.76 -19.53
C GLU A 5 -14.74 -6.16 -18.22
N PHE A 6 -15.64 -5.75 -17.32
CA PHE A 6 -15.28 -5.22 -16.01
C PHE A 6 -14.55 -6.27 -15.17
N LEU A 7 -15.06 -7.51 -15.12
CA LEU A 7 -14.40 -8.62 -14.44
C LEU A 7 -12.99 -8.89 -14.99
N ASN A 8 -12.81 -8.82 -16.32
CA ASN A 8 -11.49 -8.96 -16.92
C ASN A 8 -10.53 -7.85 -16.46
N GLN A 9 -11.00 -6.61 -16.33
CA GLN A 9 -10.19 -5.53 -15.79
C GLN A 9 -9.83 -5.74 -14.31
N LEU A 10 -10.75 -6.29 -13.49
CA LEU A 10 -10.43 -6.70 -12.12
C LEU A 10 -9.33 -7.77 -12.07
N ASN A 11 -9.33 -8.71 -13.02
CA ASN A 11 -8.27 -9.71 -13.13
C ASN A 11 -6.93 -9.10 -13.56
N ASN A 12 -6.94 -8.17 -14.52
CA ASN A 12 -5.73 -7.42 -14.91
C ASN A 12 -5.13 -6.68 -13.71
N ILE A 13 -5.97 -6.07 -12.86
CA ILE A 13 -5.51 -5.42 -11.62
C ILE A 13 -4.82 -6.43 -10.71
N ARG A 14 -5.39 -7.64 -10.52
CA ARG A 14 -4.78 -8.70 -9.70
C ARG A 14 -3.43 -9.14 -10.26
N GLU A 15 -3.30 -9.26 -11.58
CA GLU A 15 -2.04 -9.59 -12.23
C GLU A 15 -0.98 -8.50 -12.02
N LEU A 16 -1.36 -7.23 -12.16
CA LEU A 16 -0.46 -6.09 -11.89
C LEU A 16 0.01 -6.10 -10.43
N ILE A 17 -0.89 -6.36 -9.47
CA ILE A 17 -0.54 -6.50 -8.05
C ILE A 17 0.44 -7.66 -7.84
N ALA A 18 0.20 -8.83 -8.45
CA ALA A 18 1.09 -9.99 -8.34
C ALA A 18 2.50 -9.72 -8.91
N GLN A 19 2.60 -8.83 -9.90
CA GLN A 19 3.87 -8.37 -10.48
C GLN A 19 4.47 -7.16 -9.73
N GLU A 20 3.90 -6.77 -8.59
CA GLU A 20 4.26 -5.59 -7.81
C GLU A 20 4.21 -4.24 -8.56
N LYS A 21 3.42 -4.18 -9.64
CA LYS A 21 3.14 -2.98 -10.45
C LYS A 21 1.99 -2.17 -9.85
N TYR A 22 2.13 -1.78 -8.59
CA TYR A 22 1.04 -1.17 -7.83
C TYR A 22 0.56 0.18 -8.39
N THR A 23 1.46 0.99 -8.96
CA THR A 23 1.07 2.26 -9.60
C THR A 23 0.16 2.04 -10.80
N ASP A 24 0.50 1.08 -11.67
CA ASP A 24 -0.30 0.74 -12.84
C ASP A 24 -1.66 0.18 -12.42
N ALA A 25 -1.68 -0.66 -11.39
CA ALA A 25 -2.91 -1.17 -10.80
C ALA A 25 -3.82 -0.04 -10.29
N ILE A 26 -3.26 0.94 -9.56
CA ILE A 26 -4.00 2.09 -9.03
C ILE A 26 -4.58 2.96 -10.16
N VAL A 27 -3.82 3.18 -11.25
CA VAL A 27 -4.31 3.92 -12.42
C VAL A 27 -5.52 3.20 -13.03
N LEU A 28 -5.42 1.88 -13.23
CA LEU A 28 -6.50 1.10 -13.79
C LEU A 28 -7.74 1.07 -12.87
N ILE A 29 -7.54 0.96 -11.56
CA ILE A 29 -8.60 1.05 -10.56
C ILE A 29 -9.33 2.39 -10.63
N ASN A 30 -8.60 3.52 -10.70
CA ASN A 30 -9.22 4.84 -10.78
C ASN A 30 -10.07 4.96 -12.05
N ASN A 31 -9.57 4.46 -13.19
CA ASN A 31 -10.34 4.43 -14.44
C ASN A 31 -11.62 3.59 -14.30
N LEU A 32 -11.55 2.42 -13.66
CA LEU A 32 -12.73 1.58 -13.41
C LEU A 32 -13.74 2.25 -12.48
N LYS A 33 -13.29 2.99 -11.47
CA LYS A 33 -14.20 3.75 -10.58
C LYS A 33 -14.96 4.84 -11.32
N GLU A 34 -14.33 5.53 -12.27
CA GLU A 34 -15.03 6.52 -13.09
C GLU A 34 -16.07 5.87 -14.01
N ILE A 35 -15.78 4.68 -14.54
CA ILE A 35 -16.74 3.90 -15.33
C ILE A 35 -17.90 3.41 -14.44
N GLU A 36 -17.61 2.91 -13.24
CA GLU A 36 -18.62 2.42 -12.28
C GLU A 36 -19.62 3.50 -11.86
N LYS A 37 -19.19 4.75 -11.67
CA LYS A 37 -20.11 5.87 -11.37
C LYS A 37 -21.22 6.10 -12.41
N THR A 38 -21.03 5.62 -13.64
CA THR A 38 -21.95 5.86 -14.77
C THR A 38 -22.66 4.61 -15.28
N ASN A 39 -22.39 3.45 -14.68
CA ASN A 39 -22.94 2.16 -15.09
C ASN A 39 -23.41 1.35 -13.88
N ASP A 40 -24.48 0.58 -14.04
CA ASP A 40 -25.00 -0.28 -12.98
C ASP A 40 -24.35 -1.67 -13.08
N PHE A 41 -23.20 -1.85 -12.42
CA PHE A 41 -22.51 -3.12 -12.33
C PHE A 41 -23.01 -3.95 -11.14
N ASP A 42 -22.82 -5.27 -11.23
CA ASP A 42 -23.13 -6.17 -10.11
C ASP A 42 -22.40 -5.74 -8.84
N TYR A 43 -23.12 -5.69 -7.72
CA TYR A 43 -22.60 -5.32 -6.41
C TYR A 43 -21.30 -6.05 -6.04
N ASN A 44 -21.18 -7.33 -6.38
CA ASN A 44 -19.99 -8.12 -6.12
C ASN A 44 -18.77 -7.59 -6.89
N LEU A 45 -18.96 -7.15 -8.14
CA LEU A 45 -17.89 -6.57 -8.96
C LEU A 45 -17.45 -5.21 -8.40
N THR A 46 -18.41 -4.38 -8.02
CA THR A 46 -18.13 -3.09 -7.36
C THR A 46 -17.38 -3.31 -6.04
N HIS A 47 -17.85 -4.22 -5.19
CA HIS A 47 -17.19 -4.56 -3.94
C HIS A 47 -15.75 -5.06 -4.16
N GLN A 48 -15.52 -5.92 -5.15
CA GLN A 48 -14.17 -6.38 -5.51
C GLN A 48 -13.27 -5.22 -5.96
N LEU A 49 -13.79 -4.25 -6.74
CA LEU A 49 -13.02 -3.07 -7.14
C LEU A 49 -12.52 -2.29 -5.91
N TYR A 50 -13.39 -2.04 -4.94
CA TYR A 50 -13.00 -1.30 -3.73
C TYR A 50 -12.03 -2.08 -2.84
N GLN A 51 -12.17 -3.41 -2.76
CA GLN A 51 -11.16 -4.24 -2.09
C GLN A 51 -9.80 -4.16 -2.77
N LEU A 52 -9.77 -4.24 -4.10
CA LEU A 52 -8.53 -4.13 -4.88
C LEU A 52 -7.91 -2.73 -4.75
N ASP A 53 -8.71 -1.67 -4.68
CA ASP A 53 -8.23 -0.31 -4.40
C ASP A 53 -7.54 -0.21 -3.04
N SER A 54 -8.20 -0.67 -1.98
CA SER A 54 -7.63 -0.65 -0.63
C SER A 54 -6.33 -1.44 -0.56
N ASN A 55 -6.31 -2.65 -1.14
CA ASN A 55 -5.13 -3.52 -1.17
C ASN A 55 -3.99 -2.90 -1.98
N SER A 56 -4.26 -2.36 -3.17
CA SER A 56 -3.22 -1.80 -4.05
C SER A 56 -2.55 -0.59 -3.41
N ARG A 57 -3.32 0.29 -2.76
CA ARG A 57 -2.77 1.46 -2.05
C ARG A 57 -1.95 1.04 -0.84
N SER A 58 -2.45 0.10 -0.04
CA SER A 58 -1.70 -0.43 1.11
C SER A 58 -0.38 -1.07 0.65
N LEU A 59 -0.39 -1.91 -0.38
CA LEU A 59 0.82 -2.53 -0.93
C LEU A 59 1.81 -1.51 -1.51
N TYR A 60 1.32 -0.49 -2.20
CA TYR A 60 2.13 0.62 -2.68
C TYR A 60 2.82 1.36 -1.52
N ASN A 61 2.04 1.69 -0.47
CA ASN A 61 2.56 2.35 0.73
C ASN A 61 3.64 1.49 1.39
N GLN A 62 3.35 0.21 1.61
CA GLN A 62 4.23 -0.76 2.22
C GLN A 62 5.55 -0.92 1.46
N LYS A 63 5.51 -0.95 0.13
CA LYS A 63 6.72 -1.01 -0.73
C LYS A 63 7.65 0.18 -0.47
N ILE A 64 7.10 1.38 -0.35
CA ILE A 64 7.88 2.59 -0.09
C ILE A 64 8.38 2.58 1.35
N ILE A 65 7.53 2.27 2.33
CA ILE A 65 7.92 2.20 3.74
C ILE A 65 9.09 1.24 3.93
N LEU A 66 9.01 0.02 3.38
CA LEU A 66 10.08 -0.97 3.44
C LEU A 66 11.40 -0.42 2.90
N LYS A 67 11.37 0.24 1.74
CA LYS A 67 12.56 0.85 1.13
C LYS A 67 13.23 1.85 2.08
N TYR A 68 12.46 2.72 2.74
CA TYR A 68 13.02 3.71 3.66
C TYR A 68 13.50 3.07 4.96
N VAL A 69 12.73 2.15 5.53
CA VAL A 69 13.13 1.43 6.75
C VAL A 69 14.42 0.65 6.53
N GLN A 70 14.57 -0.06 5.40
CA GLN A 70 15.80 -0.75 5.05
C GLN A 70 16.99 0.20 4.93
N LYS A 71 16.81 1.36 4.27
CA LYS A 71 17.86 2.38 4.16
C LYS A 71 18.29 2.91 5.53
N ILE A 72 17.34 3.17 6.43
CA ILE A 72 17.60 3.73 7.77
C ILE A 72 18.25 2.69 8.69
N THR A 73 17.90 1.41 8.55
CA THR A 73 18.45 0.31 9.36
C THR A 73 19.96 0.15 9.22
N ILE A 74 20.55 0.67 8.14
CA ILE A 74 22.01 0.68 7.93
C ILE A 74 22.71 1.57 8.96
N ASP A 75 22.11 2.73 9.27
CA ASP A 75 22.76 3.78 10.06
C ASP A 75 22.17 3.93 11.47
N GLN A 76 20.97 3.41 11.71
CA GLN A 76 20.22 3.61 12.94
C GLN A 76 19.64 2.31 13.49
N LYS A 77 19.67 2.17 14.82
CA LYS A 77 19.05 1.03 15.54
C LYS A 77 17.58 1.24 15.86
N SER A 78 17.08 2.47 15.78
CA SER A 78 15.69 2.81 16.09
C SER A 78 15.29 4.13 15.46
N ILE A 79 14.00 4.25 15.14
CA ILE A 79 13.40 5.49 14.64
C ILE A 79 11.96 5.63 15.18
N THR A 80 11.47 6.85 15.39
CA THR A 80 10.06 7.08 15.69
C THR A 80 9.18 7.05 14.43
N PHE A 81 7.88 6.78 14.58
CA PHE A 81 6.95 6.89 13.44
C PHE A 81 6.95 8.29 12.83
N HIS A 82 7.03 9.33 13.66
CA HIS A 82 7.07 10.71 13.22
C HIS A 82 8.30 11.02 12.36
N GLU A 83 9.50 10.65 12.84
CA GLU A 83 10.76 10.83 12.09
C GLU A 83 10.72 10.07 10.76
N LEU A 84 10.25 8.83 10.76
CA LEU A 84 10.10 8.05 9.54
C LEU A 84 9.15 8.74 8.54
N ASN A 85 8.02 9.24 9.02
CA ASN A 85 7.06 9.95 8.17
C ASN A 85 7.64 11.24 7.59
N GLN A 86 8.40 12.01 8.39
CA GLN A 86 9.10 13.20 7.91
C GLN A 86 10.09 12.86 6.80
N ILE A 87 10.94 11.85 6.98
CA ILE A 87 11.91 11.41 5.97
C ILE A 87 11.19 11.03 4.67
N ILE A 88 10.11 10.26 4.77
CA ILE A 88 9.33 9.83 3.60
C ILE A 88 8.69 11.03 2.88
N LYS A 89 8.14 12.00 3.63
CA LYS A 89 7.52 13.23 3.10
C LYS A 89 8.51 14.16 2.43
N GLU A 90 9.67 14.38 3.03
CA GLU A 90 10.74 15.23 2.49
C GLU A 90 11.24 14.72 1.13
N ASN A 91 11.25 13.40 0.96
CA ASN A 91 11.59 12.76 -0.30
C ASN A 91 10.41 12.71 -1.31
N LYS A 92 9.27 13.34 -0.98
CA LYS A 92 8.02 13.34 -1.76
C LYS A 92 7.53 11.95 -2.16
N ALA A 93 7.86 10.93 -1.36
CA ALA A 93 7.56 9.55 -1.70
C ALA A 93 6.13 9.16 -1.28
N LEU A 94 5.71 9.56 -0.09
CA LEU A 94 4.35 9.41 0.42
C LEU A 94 3.98 10.58 1.34
N ASN A 95 2.69 10.84 1.47
CA ASN A 95 2.13 11.74 2.48
C ASN A 95 1.02 10.99 3.24
N LEU A 96 1.42 10.30 4.31
CA LEU A 96 0.50 9.58 5.20
C LEU A 96 0.38 10.32 6.53
N SER A 97 -0.74 10.10 7.22
CA SER A 97 -0.84 10.41 8.65
C SER A 97 -0.10 9.35 9.47
N ASP A 98 0.29 9.69 10.70
CA ASP A 98 1.12 8.82 11.54
C ASP A 98 0.38 7.51 11.91
N ASP A 99 -0.94 7.56 12.07
CA ASP A 99 -1.81 6.40 12.31
C ASP A 99 -1.83 5.43 11.12
N ILE A 100 -1.91 5.96 9.89
CA ILE A 100 -1.85 5.12 8.68
C ILE A 100 -0.45 4.51 8.54
N LEU A 101 0.61 5.29 8.72
CA LEU A 101 1.98 4.79 8.67
C LEU A 101 2.20 3.64 9.67
N ARG A 102 1.76 3.84 10.92
CA ARG A 102 1.84 2.83 11.97
C ARG A 102 1.10 1.56 11.59
N ARG A 103 -0.14 1.69 11.12
CA ARG A 103 -0.94 0.54 10.66
C ARG A 103 -0.25 -0.23 9.53
N GLU A 104 0.32 0.45 8.54
CA GLU A 104 1.02 -0.23 7.43
C GLU A 104 2.26 -0.97 7.91
N ILE A 105 2.99 -0.42 8.88
CA ILE A 105 4.15 -1.06 9.50
C ILE A 105 3.73 -2.28 10.33
N GLU A 106 2.65 -2.18 11.11
CA GLU A 106 2.09 -3.31 11.84
C GLU A 106 1.69 -4.45 10.89
N ILE A 107 1.07 -4.13 9.76
CA ILE A 107 0.73 -5.13 8.73
C ILE A 107 2.01 -5.78 8.15
N LEU A 108 3.06 -5.01 7.89
CA LEU A 108 4.34 -5.53 7.42
C LEU A 108 5.00 -6.49 8.43
N VAL A 109 4.93 -6.17 9.72
CA VAL A 109 5.43 -7.04 10.80
C VAL A 109 4.60 -8.31 10.88
N LEU A 110 3.27 -8.21 10.88
CA LEU A 110 2.36 -9.37 10.96
C LEU A 110 2.49 -10.32 9.77
N ARG A 111 2.97 -9.83 8.62
CA ARG A 111 3.20 -10.61 7.40
C ARG A 111 4.64 -11.11 7.25
N ASP A 112 5.47 -10.95 8.28
CA ASP A 112 6.90 -11.29 8.26
C ASP A 112 7.67 -10.63 7.10
N ARG A 113 7.21 -9.42 6.69
CA ARG A 113 7.86 -8.61 5.64
C ARG A 113 8.81 -7.58 6.21
N LEU A 114 8.63 -7.20 7.48
CA LEU A 114 9.50 -6.29 8.20
C LEU A 114 9.87 -6.88 9.57
N PHE A 115 11.16 -7.11 9.78
CA PHE A 115 11.69 -7.63 11.04
C PHE A 115 12.09 -6.48 11.97
N CYS A 116 11.14 -5.96 12.73
CA CYS A 116 11.39 -4.94 13.75
C CYS A 116 10.65 -5.27 15.05
N LYS A 117 10.92 -4.51 16.12
CA LYS A 117 10.09 -4.52 17.33
C LYS A 117 9.43 -3.14 17.45
N LEU A 118 8.11 -3.12 17.65
CA LEU A 118 7.37 -1.89 17.95
C LEU A 118 7.38 -1.66 19.46
N ASP A 119 7.77 -0.47 19.90
CA ASP A 119 7.85 -0.07 21.31
C ASP A 119 7.29 1.35 21.48
N GLY A 120 6.00 1.44 21.80
CA GLY A 120 5.27 2.71 21.83
C GLY A 120 5.31 3.43 20.47
N GLU A 121 5.91 4.61 20.44
CA GLU A 121 6.08 5.44 19.24
C GLU A 121 7.36 5.14 18.45
N ARG A 122 8.11 4.12 18.86
CA ARG A 122 9.40 3.73 18.27
C ARG A 122 9.34 2.41 17.55
N ILE A 123 10.10 2.35 16.47
CA ILE A 123 10.43 1.15 15.70
C ILE A 123 11.87 0.81 16.02
N ILE A 124 12.10 -0.32 16.69
CA ILE A 124 13.43 -0.87 16.94
C ILE A 124 13.80 -1.73 15.74
N LEU A 125 14.78 -1.26 14.98
CA LEU A 125 15.23 -1.85 13.74
C LEU A 125 16.19 -3.00 14.04
N LYS A 126 15.95 -4.16 13.41
CA LYS A 126 16.89 -5.28 13.48
C LYS A 126 17.65 -5.32 12.17
N THR A 127 18.97 -5.38 12.25
CA THR A 127 19.80 -5.70 11.10
C THR A 127 19.44 -7.10 10.60
N THR A 128 18.88 -7.17 9.40
CA THR A 128 18.80 -8.39 8.59
C THR A 128 20.17 -8.81 8.10
#